data_AF-A0A136JR97-F1
#
_entry.id   AF-A0A136JR97-F1
#
_cell.length_a   1.000
_cell.length_b   1.000
_cell.length_c   1.000
_cell.angle_alpha   90.00
_cell.angle_beta   90.00
_cell.angle_gamma   90.00
#
_symmetry.space_group_name_H-M   'P 1'
#
loop_
_entity.id
_entity.type
_entity.pdbx_description
1 polymer ?
#
loop_
_entity_poly.entity_id
_entity_poly.type
_entity_poly.pdbx_seq_one_letter_code
_entity_poly.pdbx_strand_id
1 'polypeptide(L)'
;MRYHPLPRTALPVVALGTLVLLVWIAWGSARSLETLWAPGDLSRYHADVAACTHCHEPFRGPSPARCVACHSEQDFERRSVPETAAWHRGLVIQRTACTGCHTEHRGALAQITDQARVNPHGEFIFRATGTSSCMACHTFGARVATAPTLRDEPVVRRLYEKGRGAHQAGRMAVCLTCHGGP
;
A
#
# COMPACT_ATOMS: atom_id res chain seq x y z
N MET A 1 5.18 18.70 48.39
CA MET A 1 6.29 17.85 47.92
C MET A 1 7.59 18.60 48.13
N ARG A 2 8.46 18.16 49.04
CA ARG A 2 9.79 18.75 49.26
C ARG A 2 10.77 18.03 48.33
N TYR A 3 11.23 18.70 47.28
CA TYR A 3 12.31 18.16 46.45
C TYR A 3 13.62 18.29 47.21
N HIS A 4 14.26 17.16 47.50
CA HIS A 4 15.63 17.18 48.01
C HIS A 4 16.57 17.62 46.88
N PRO A 5 17.49 18.57 47.12
CA PRO A 5 18.45 18.98 46.10
C PRO A 5 19.30 17.79 45.69
N LEU A 6 19.51 17.63 44.38
CA LEU A 6 20.36 16.59 43.82
C LEU A 6 21.74 16.66 44.49
N PRO A 7 22.25 15.54 45.03
CA PRO A 7 23.56 15.52 45.64
C PRO A 7 24.61 15.92 44.60
N ARG A 8 25.59 16.75 44.99
CA ARG A 8 26.62 17.28 44.07
C ARG A 8 27.42 16.16 43.37
N THR A 9 27.50 14.99 44.00
CA THR A 9 28.12 13.77 43.45
C THR A 9 27.34 13.16 42.28
N ALA A 10 26.04 13.43 42.18
CA ALA A 10 25.21 12.97 41.06
C ALA A 10 25.26 13.92 39.85
N LEU A 11 25.68 15.18 40.02
CA LEU A 11 25.78 16.17 38.93
C LEU A 11 26.61 15.67 37.74
N PRO A 12 27.84 15.13 37.89
CA PRO A 12 28.62 14.66 36.74
C PRO A 12 27.96 13.46 36.05
N VAL A 13 27.31 12.58 36.80
CA VAL A 13 26.61 11.41 36.25
C VAL A 13 25.38 11.85 35.45
N VAL A 14 24.59 12.78 35.98
CA VAL A 14 23.43 13.35 35.29
C VAL A 14 23.85 14.13 34.05
N ALA A 15 24.91 14.94 34.14
CA ALA A 15 25.45 15.68 33.01
C ALA A 15 25.92 14.73 31.89
N LEU A 16 26.67 13.68 32.25
CA LEU A 16 27.13 12.67 31.30
C LEU A 16 25.95 11.91 30.66
N GLY A 17 24.97 11.47 31.46
CA GLY A 17 23.77 10.80 30.94
C GLY A 17 22.96 11.70 30.00
N THR A 18 22.84 12.99 30.32
CA THR A 18 22.17 13.97 29.47
C THR A 18 22.94 14.19 28.17
N LEU A 19 24.27 14.32 28.23
CA LEU A 19 25.13 14.46 27.04
C LEU A 19 25.00 13.24 26.11
N VAL A 20 25.04 12.03 26.66
CA VAL A 20 24.89 10.78 25.90
C VAL A 20 23.51 10.74 25.22
N LEU A 21 22.45 11.10 25.93
CA LEU A 21 21.11 11.17 25.35
C LEU A 21 21.01 12.20 24.21
N LEU A 22 21.58 13.40 24.39
CA LEU A 22 21.60 14.44 23.37
C LEU A 22 22.38 14.02 22.12
N VAL A 23 23.54 13.38 22.30
CA VAL A 23 24.34 12.84 21.19
C VAL A 23 23.58 11.71 20.48
N TRP A 24 22.90 10.83 21.22
CA TRP A 24 22.11 9.74 20.64
C TRP A 24 20.92 10.26 19.82
N ILE A 25 20.18 11.24 20.35
CA ILE A 25 19.07 11.90 19.64
C ILE A 25 19.62 12.62 18.40
N ALA A 26 20.66 13.42 18.53
CA ALA A 26 21.25 14.18 17.41
C ALA A 26 21.74 13.25 16.28
N TRP A 27 22.38 12.14 16.64
CA TRP A 27 22.79 11.12 15.67
C TRP A 27 21.57 10.48 14.99
N GLY A 28 20.60 9.97 15.76
CA GLY A 28 19.39 9.34 15.20
C GLY A 28 18.60 10.27 14.28
N SER A 29 18.40 11.53 14.70
CA SER A 29 17.71 12.55 13.92
C SER A 29 18.45 12.93 12.63
N ALA A 30 19.79 12.97 12.65
CA ALA A 30 20.58 13.32 11.46
C ALA A 30 20.57 12.24 10.36
N ARG A 31 20.27 10.97 10.71
CA ARG A 31 20.27 9.86 9.73
C ARG A 31 18.88 9.51 9.19
N SER A 32 17.84 9.66 10.00
CA SER A 32 16.47 9.35 9.56
C SER A 32 15.45 9.85 10.58
N LEU A 33 15.20 11.16 10.57
CA LEU A 33 14.15 11.78 11.39
C LEU A 33 12.78 11.10 11.23
N GLU A 34 12.48 10.63 10.02
CA GLU A 34 11.16 10.07 9.69
C GLU A 34 10.94 8.65 10.23
N THR A 35 11.98 7.80 10.32
CA THR A 35 11.83 6.41 10.81
C THR A 35 11.64 6.32 12.32
N LEU A 36 12.14 7.31 13.07
CA LEU A 36 12.00 7.36 14.53
C LEU A 36 10.54 7.61 14.97
N TRP A 37 9.73 8.18 14.07
CA TRP A 37 8.32 8.54 14.30
C TRP A 37 7.38 7.93 13.26
N ALA A 38 7.88 7.05 12.39
CA ALA A 38 7.08 6.44 11.33
C ALA A 38 6.02 5.51 11.96
N PRO A 39 4.73 5.71 11.63
CA PRO A 39 3.66 4.88 12.19
C PRO A 39 3.65 3.44 11.67
N GLY A 40 4.53 3.10 10.71
CA GLY A 40 4.67 1.81 10.07
C GLY A 40 5.12 1.96 8.61
N ASP A 41 5.36 0.84 7.93
CA ASP A 41 5.73 0.84 6.51
C ASP A 41 4.54 1.17 5.61
N LEU A 42 4.81 1.89 4.53
CA LEU A 42 3.86 2.11 3.44
C LEU A 42 3.52 0.78 2.73
N SER A 43 2.38 0.77 2.06
CA SER A 43 1.91 -0.30 1.21
C SER A 43 2.76 -0.39 -0.05
N ARG A 44 2.73 -1.55 -0.70
CA ARG A 44 3.40 -1.78 -1.99
C ARG A 44 3.01 -0.78 -3.09
N TYR A 45 1.85 -0.14 -2.97
CA TYR A 45 1.36 0.83 -3.96
C TYR A 45 2.07 2.17 -3.87
N HIS A 46 2.65 2.48 -2.71
CA HIS A 46 3.41 3.70 -2.46
C HIS A 46 4.85 3.39 -1.97
N ALA A 47 5.38 2.20 -2.30
CA ALA A 47 6.70 1.78 -1.87
C ALA A 47 7.82 2.74 -2.30
N ASP A 48 7.61 3.47 -3.40
CA ASP A 48 8.56 4.44 -3.94
C ASP A 48 8.42 5.86 -3.33
N VAL A 49 7.49 6.07 -2.39
CA VAL A 49 7.31 7.36 -1.71
C VAL A 49 8.25 7.47 -0.52
N ALA A 50 9.20 8.39 -0.59
CA ALA A 50 10.31 8.46 0.36
C ALA A 50 10.17 9.52 1.47
N ALA A 51 9.28 10.51 1.33
CA ALA A 51 9.14 11.59 2.31
C ALA A 51 7.69 11.76 2.79
N CYS A 52 7.51 11.93 4.09
CA CYS A 52 6.20 12.14 4.74
C CYS A 52 5.41 13.28 4.10
N THR A 53 6.11 14.34 3.67
CA THR A 53 5.52 15.57 3.10
C THR A 53 4.93 15.37 1.69
N HIS A 54 5.15 14.22 1.06
CA HIS A 54 4.43 13.85 -0.16
C HIS A 54 2.95 13.62 0.09
N CYS A 55 2.57 13.19 1.30
CA CYS A 55 1.18 12.98 1.68
C CYS A 55 0.72 13.97 2.76
N HIS A 56 1.60 14.34 3.69
CA HIS A 56 1.27 15.14 4.88
C HIS A 56 1.55 16.64 4.72
N GLU A 57 0.63 17.45 5.24
CA GLU A 57 0.89 18.83 5.59
C GLU A 57 1.49 18.94 6.99
N PRO A 58 2.44 19.89 7.20
CA PRO A 58 2.96 20.18 8.52
C PRO A 58 1.83 20.40 9.53
N PHE A 59 1.84 19.61 10.61
CA PHE A 59 0.89 19.66 11.73
C PHE A 59 -0.59 19.42 11.37
N ARG A 60 -0.90 18.92 10.16
CA ARG A 60 -2.29 18.65 9.74
C ARG A 60 -2.54 17.22 9.28
N GLY A 61 -1.49 16.42 9.12
CA GLY A 61 -1.63 15.05 8.63
C GLY A 61 -1.80 15.01 7.11
N PRO A 62 -2.27 13.89 6.55
CA PRO A 62 -2.44 13.74 5.12
C PRO A 62 -3.60 14.58 4.58
N SER A 63 -3.44 15.20 3.40
CA SER A 63 -4.54 15.93 2.74
C SER A 63 -4.94 15.38 1.38
N PRO A 64 -6.22 15.60 0.99
CA PRO A 64 -6.69 15.29 -0.36
C PRO A 64 -5.88 15.99 -1.46
N ALA A 65 -5.40 17.21 -1.19
CA ALA A 65 -4.64 18.00 -2.17
C ALA A 65 -3.32 17.30 -2.55
N ARG A 66 -2.67 16.65 -1.57
CA ARG A 66 -1.44 15.86 -1.79
C ARG A 66 -1.72 14.59 -2.59
N CYS A 67 -2.83 13.91 -2.29
CA CYS A 67 -3.23 12.71 -3.03
C CYS A 67 -3.46 13.01 -4.52
N VAL A 68 -4.19 14.07 -4.84
CA VAL A 68 -4.53 14.42 -6.23
C VAL A 68 -3.37 15.05 -7.02
N ALA A 69 -2.26 15.37 -6.36
CA ALA A 69 -1.04 15.80 -7.04
C ALA A 69 -0.42 14.68 -7.89
N CYS A 70 -0.64 13.41 -7.50
CA CYS A 70 -0.22 12.23 -8.27
C CYS A 70 -1.41 11.44 -8.84
N HIS A 71 -2.60 11.53 -8.23
CA HIS A 71 -3.82 10.89 -8.69
C HIS A 71 -4.77 11.92 -9.31
N SER A 72 -4.49 12.32 -10.55
CA SER A 72 -5.31 13.30 -11.25
C SER A 72 -6.69 12.74 -11.65
N GLU A 73 -7.66 13.61 -11.95
CA GLU A 73 -8.95 13.18 -12.53
C GLU A 73 -8.75 12.32 -13.79
N GLN A 74 -7.78 12.69 -14.63
CA GLN A 74 -7.44 11.94 -15.83
C GLN A 74 -6.87 10.55 -15.51
N ASP A 75 -6.10 10.40 -14.43
CA ASP A 75 -5.64 9.08 -13.98
C ASP A 75 -6.81 8.21 -13.54
N PHE A 76 -7.78 8.77 -12.81
CA PHE A 76 -8.99 8.03 -12.42
C PHE A 76 -9.79 7.57 -13.64
N GLU A 77 -10.00 8.43 -14.63
CA GLU A 77 -10.69 8.08 -15.87
C GLU A 77 -9.97 7.00 -16.66
N ARG A 78 -8.64 7.08 -16.76
CA ARG A 78 -7.84 6.13 -17.54
C ARG A 78 -7.66 4.77 -16.86
N ARG A 79 -7.66 4.74 -15.54
CA ARG A 79 -7.27 3.55 -14.75
C ARG A 79 -8.43 2.89 -14.02
N SER A 80 -9.65 3.42 -14.12
CA SER A 80 -10.84 2.84 -13.52
C SER A 80 -11.99 2.78 -14.52
N VAL A 81 -13.06 2.06 -14.16
CA VAL A 81 -14.29 2.06 -14.96
C VAL A 81 -15.08 3.36 -14.78
N PRO A 82 -15.91 3.74 -15.77
CA PRO A 82 -16.61 5.03 -15.78
C PRO A 82 -17.39 5.34 -14.50
N GLU A 83 -18.04 4.33 -13.91
CA GLU A 83 -18.83 4.49 -12.68
C GLU A 83 -17.94 4.83 -11.48
N THR A 84 -16.78 4.17 -11.36
CA THR A 84 -15.81 4.43 -10.29
C THR A 84 -15.14 5.79 -10.47
N ALA A 85 -14.80 6.16 -11.70
CA ALA A 85 -14.24 7.47 -12.01
C ALA A 85 -15.23 8.60 -11.66
N ALA A 86 -16.49 8.46 -12.09
CA ALA A 86 -17.54 9.44 -11.82
C ALA A 86 -17.81 9.60 -10.32
N TRP A 87 -17.81 8.51 -9.55
CA TRP A 87 -17.97 8.56 -8.09
C TRP A 87 -16.81 9.28 -7.40
N HIS A 88 -15.55 8.93 -7.73
CA HIS A 88 -14.38 9.59 -7.14
C HIS A 88 -14.30 11.08 -7.53
N ARG A 89 -14.72 11.46 -8.74
CA ARG A 89 -14.76 12.87 -9.17
C ARG A 89 -15.60 13.73 -8.21
N GLY A 90 -16.75 13.23 -7.76
CA GLY A 90 -17.57 13.92 -6.76
C GLY A 90 -16.83 14.18 -5.45
N LEU A 91 -16.06 13.20 -4.97
CA LEU A 91 -15.26 13.30 -3.74
C LEU A 91 -14.08 14.28 -3.89
N VAL A 92 -13.43 14.30 -5.06
CA VAL A 92 -12.33 15.22 -5.36
C VAL A 92 -12.83 16.67 -5.36
N ILE A 93 -13.96 16.95 -6.04
CA ILE A 93 -14.58 18.28 -6.06
C ILE A 93 -14.93 18.74 -4.65
N GLN A 94 -15.45 17.83 -3.81
CA GLN A 94 -15.80 18.10 -2.41
C GLN A 94 -14.58 18.15 -1.47
N ARG A 95 -13.37 17.84 -1.96
CA ARG A 95 -12.14 17.72 -1.16
C ARG A 95 -12.29 16.76 0.03
N THR A 96 -13.00 15.65 -0.18
CA THR A 96 -13.19 14.62 0.85
C THR A 96 -11.85 13.98 1.21
N ALA A 97 -11.65 13.69 2.50
CA ALA A 97 -10.48 12.96 3.00
C ALA A 97 -10.38 11.56 2.37
N CYS A 98 -9.40 11.33 1.50
CA CYS A 98 -9.15 10.03 0.87
C CYS A 98 -8.85 8.94 1.91
N THR A 99 -8.24 9.34 3.03
CA THR A 99 -7.89 8.47 4.15
C THR A 99 -9.06 7.94 4.95
N GLY A 100 -10.28 8.45 4.70
CA GLY A 100 -11.50 7.87 5.24
C GLY A 100 -11.83 6.49 4.65
N CYS A 101 -11.24 6.14 3.50
CA CYS A 101 -11.39 4.83 2.87
C CYS A 101 -10.05 4.19 2.50
N HIS A 102 -9.00 4.98 2.25
CA HIS A 102 -7.67 4.51 1.89
C HIS A 102 -6.67 4.73 3.02
N THR A 103 -6.36 3.69 3.78
CA THR A 103 -5.39 3.78 4.87
C THR A 103 -4.01 3.30 4.44
N GLU A 104 -3.00 3.94 5.00
CA GLU A 104 -1.60 3.62 4.78
C GLU A 104 -0.90 3.28 6.13
N HIS A 105 0.38 2.94 6.11
CA HIS A 105 1.17 2.57 7.30
C HIS A 105 0.73 1.27 7.97
N ARG A 106 0.19 0.33 7.17
CA ARG A 106 -0.22 -1.00 7.63
C ARG A 106 0.70 -2.12 7.14
N GLY A 107 1.84 -1.77 6.54
CA GLY A 107 2.80 -2.70 5.98
C GLY A 107 2.67 -2.87 4.47
N ALA A 108 3.77 -3.29 3.83
CA ALA A 108 3.89 -3.42 2.37
C ALA A 108 2.81 -4.29 1.72
N LEU A 109 2.31 -5.32 2.43
CA LEU A 109 1.32 -6.25 1.90
C LEU A 109 -0.13 -5.88 2.26
N ALA A 110 -0.34 -4.83 3.04
CA ALA A 110 -1.67 -4.39 3.42
C ALA A 110 -2.44 -3.84 2.21
N GLN A 111 -3.75 -4.07 2.21
CA GLN A 111 -4.65 -3.37 1.30
C GLN A 111 -4.88 -1.96 1.82
N ILE A 112 -4.80 -0.98 0.92
CA ILE A 112 -5.02 0.41 1.30
C ILE A 112 -6.51 0.71 1.46
N THR A 113 -7.37 0.15 0.62
CA THR A 113 -8.80 0.43 0.66
C THR A 113 -9.49 -0.46 1.69
N ASP A 114 -10.23 0.13 2.62
CA ASP A 114 -11.09 -0.63 3.51
C ASP A 114 -12.13 -1.43 2.70
N GLN A 115 -12.35 -2.68 3.09
CA GLN A 115 -13.14 -3.65 2.32
C GLN A 115 -12.61 -3.94 0.91
N ALA A 116 -11.34 -3.69 0.60
CA ALA A 116 -10.75 -4.11 -0.68
C ALA A 116 -11.00 -5.60 -0.94
N ARG A 117 -11.38 -5.93 -2.18
CA ARG A 117 -11.45 -7.31 -2.62
C ARG A 117 -10.04 -7.89 -2.68
N VAL A 118 -9.81 -8.97 -1.95
CA VAL A 118 -8.58 -9.74 -2.04
C VAL A 118 -8.59 -10.51 -3.36
N ASN A 119 -7.48 -10.46 -4.10
CA ASN A 119 -7.30 -11.35 -5.25
C ASN A 119 -6.88 -12.73 -4.73
N PRO A 120 -7.75 -13.76 -4.78
CA PRO A 120 -7.41 -15.10 -4.28
C PRO A 120 -6.40 -15.83 -5.17
N HIS A 121 -6.15 -15.33 -6.39
CA HIS A 121 -5.20 -15.93 -7.34
C HIS A 121 -3.75 -15.44 -7.14
N GLY A 122 -3.54 -14.46 -6.25
CA GLY A 122 -2.25 -13.79 -6.09
C GLY A 122 -1.84 -12.97 -7.33
N GLU A 123 -0.68 -12.32 -7.25
CA GLU A 123 -0.20 -11.41 -8.32
C GLU A 123 0.30 -12.15 -9.57
N PHE A 124 0.67 -13.43 -9.43
CA PHE A 124 1.19 -14.23 -10.53
C PHE A 124 0.20 -14.41 -11.68
N ILE A 125 -1.11 -14.35 -11.41
CA ILE A 125 -2.10 -14.45 -12.47
C ILE A 125 -1.94 -13.34 -13.51
N PHE A 126 -1.66 -12.11 -13.06
CA PHE A 126 -1.46 -10.95 -13.92
C PHE A 126 -0.18 -11.07 -14.75
N ARG A 127 0.90 -11.60 -14.16
CA ARG A 127 2.13 -11.90 -14.90
C ARG A 127 1.91 -12.99 -15.96
N ALA A 128 1.18 -14.04 -15.62
CA ALA A 128 0.93 -15.16 -16.51
C ALA A 128 0.01 -14.80 -17.70
N THR A 129 -0.91 -13.87 -17.51
CA THR A 129 -1.86 -13.43 -18.53
C THR A 129 -1.41 -12.18 -19.29
N GLY A 130 -0.47 -11.42 -18.74
CA GLY A 130 -0.13 -10.08 -19.22
C GLY A 130 -1.23 -9.05 -18.98
N THR A 131 -2.23 -9.35 -18.15
CA THR A 131 -3.30 -8.40 -17.78
C THR A 131 -2.95 -7.67 -16.49
N SER A 132 -3.56 -6.51 -16.25
CA SER A 132 -3.27 -5.67 -15.06
C SER A 132 -4.52 -5.32 -14.24
N SER A 133 -5.69 -5.85 -14.62
CA SER A 133 -6.96 -5.55 -13.96
C SER A 133 -7.79 -6.81 -13.76
N CYS A 134 -8.41 -6.94 -12.59
CA CYS A 134 -9.37 -8.00 -12.30
C CYS A 134 -10.52 -8.02 -13.34
N MET A 135 -10.84 -6.85 -13.90
CA MET A 135 -11.91 -6.68 -14.88
C MET A 135 -11.62 -7.26 -16.26
N ALA A 136 -10.36 -7.59 -16.55
CA ALA A 136 -9.99 -8.33 -17.75
C ALA A 136 -10.56 -9.76 -17.74
N CYS A 137 -10.85 -10.31 -16.54
CA CYS A 137 -11.35 -11.66 -16.36
C CYS A 137 -12.71 -11.72 -15.66
N HIS A 138 -13.08 -10.68 -14.90
CA HIS A 138 -14.28 -10.67 -14.07
C HIS A 138 -15.20 -9.49 -14.35
N THR A 139 -16.49 -9.71 -14.15
CA THR A 139 -17.50 -8.68 -14.00
C THR A 139 -17.81 -8.53 -12.52
N PHE A 140 -17.74 -7.31 -12.01
CA PHE A 140 -18.03 -7.00 -10.62
C PHE A 140 -19.40 -6.34 -10.51
N GLY A 141 -20.23 -6.83 -9.61
CA GLY A 141 -21.49 -6.16 -9.26
C GLY A 141 -21.26 -4.88 -8.46
N ALA A 142 -22.32 -4.07 -8.34
CA ALA A 142 -22.30 -2.77 -7.67
C ALA A 142 -21.91 -2.82 -6.17
N ARG A 143 -21.94 -3.99 -5.53
CA ARG A 143 -21.55 -4.18 -4.13
C ARG A 143 -20.27 -4.99 -4.02
N VAL A 144 -19.35 -4.51 -3.18
CA VAL A 144 -18.04 -5.13 -2.89
C VAL A 144 -18.16 -6.59 -2.42
N ALA A 145 -19.18 -6.89 -1.61
CA ALA A 145 -19.41 -8.23 -1.05
C ALA A 145 -19.91 -9.29 -2.06
N THR A 146 -20.36 -8.89 -3.26
CA THR A 146 -20.86 -9.86 -4.24
C THR A 146 -19.68 -10.55 -4.93
N ALA A 147 -19.74 -11.88 -4.99
CA ALA A 147 -18.75 -12.68 -5.72
C ALA A 147 -18.71 -12.23 -7.19
N PRO A 148 -17.52 -11.91 -7.74
CA PRO A 148 -17.40 -11.54 -9.14
C PRO A 148 -17.80 -12.69 -10.06
N THR A 149 -18.48 -12.37 -11.16
CA THR A 149 -18.74 -13.34 -12.22
C THR A 149 -17.57 -13.37 -13.18
N LEU A 150 -17.27 -14.54 -13.71
CA LEU A 150 -16.22 -14.70 -14.72
C LEU A 150 -16.74 -14.22 -16.08
N ARG A 151 -15.94 -13.46 -16.83
CA ARG A 151 -16.28 -13.02 -18.19
C ARG A 151 -15.93 -14.12 -19.20
N ASP A 152 -16.69 -14.19 -20.29
CA ASP A 152 -16.36 -15.05 -21.42
C ASP A 152 -15.33 -14.40 -22.38
N GLU A 153 -14.13 -14.15 -21.87
CA GLU A 153 -13.05 -13.52 -22.64
C GLU A 153 -12.01 -14.54 -23.12
N PRO A 154 -11.31 -14.30 -24.26
CA PRO A 154 -10.28 -15.22 -24.75
C PRO A 154 -9.17 -15.54 -23.73
N VAL A 155 -8.81 -14.58 -22.87
CA VAL A 155 -7.82 -14.79 -21.81
C VAL A 155 -8.31 -15.80 -20.76
N VAL A 156 -9.60 -15.73 -20.42
CA VAL A 156 -10.25 -16.65 -19.49
C VAL A 156 -10.37 -18.04 -20.09
N ARG A 157 -10.83 -18.16 -21.35
CA ARG A 157 -10.92 -19.45 -22.06
C ARG A 157 -9.55 -20.13 -22.13
N ARG A 158 -8.51 -19.39 -22.52
CA ARG A 158 -7.12 -19.90 -22.56
C ARG A 158 -6.65 -20.37 -21.18
N LEU A 159 -6.98 -19.67 -20.11
CA LEU A 159 -6.66 -20.10 -18.75
C LEU A 159 -7.37 -21.40 -18.38
N TYR A 160 -8.65 -21.55 -18.74
CA TYR A 160 -9.39 -22.80 -18.53
C TYR A 160 -8.84 -23.95 -19.36
N GLU A 161 -8.47 -23.72 -20.61
CA GLU A 161 -7.83 -24.72 -21.47
C GLU A 161 -6.46 -25.15 -20.92
N LYS A 162 -5.62 -24.19 -20.48
CA LYS A 162 -4.34 -24.48 -19.82
C LYS A 162 -4.54 -25.17 -18.47
N GLY A 163 -5.49 -24.71 -17.66
CA GLY A 163 -5.77 -25.19 -16.30
C GLY A 163 -6.40 -26.58 -16.27
N ARG A 164 -7.24 -26.92 -17.26
CA ARG A 164 -7.70 -28.30 -17.49
C ARG A 164 -6.55 -29.27 -17.80
N GLY A 165 -5.37 -28.75 -18.12
CA GLY A 165 -4.14 -29.51 -18.39
C GLY A 165 -3.08 -29.47 -17.30
N ALA A 166 -3.10 -28.53 -16.34
CA ALA A 166 -1.97 -28.36 -15.40
C ALA A 166 -1.72 -29.58 -14.49
N HIS A 167 -2.75 -30.39 -14.22
CA HIS A 167 -2.66 -31.67 -13.51
C HIS A 167 -2.76 -32.90 -14.43
N GLN A 168 -2.53 -32.74 -15.74
CA GLN A 168 -2.40 -33.87 -16.66
C GLN A 168 -0.93 -34.30 -16.76
N ALA A 169 -0.70 -35.60 -17.00
CA ALA A 169 0.64 -36.14 -17.18
C ALA A 169 1.41 -35.38 -18.28
N GLY A 170 2.63 -34.94 -17.97
CA GLY A 170 3.52 -34.22 -18.90
C GLY A 170 3.38 -32.69 -18.94
N ARG A 171 2.28 -32.11 -18.43
CA ARG A 171 2.07 -30.65 -18.42
C ARG A 171 2.75 -29.95 -17.24
N MET A 172 2.98 -30.66 -16.15
CA MET A 172 3.75 -30.15 -15.00
C MET A 172 5.19 -29.80 -15.38
N ALA A 173 5.78 -30.52 -16.36
CA ALA A 173 7.13 -30.24 -16.86
C ALA A 173 7.25 -28.81 -17.42
N VAL A 174 6.20 -28.30 -18.05
CA VAL A 174 6.16 -26.92 -18.59
C VAL A 174 6.18 -25.88 -17.46
N CYS A 175 5.50 -26.17 -16.35
CA CYS A 175 5.53 -25.31 -15.17
C CYS A 175 6.94 -25.34 -14.52
N LEU A 176 7.55 -26.51 -14.44
CA LEU A 176 8.90 -26.71 -13.86
C LEU A 176 10.01 -26.05 -14.67
N THR A 177 9.82 -25.78 -15.97
CA THR A 177 10.77 -24.97 -16.76
C THR A 177 10.98 -23.56 -16.19
N CYS A 178 9.99 -23.00 -15.49
CA CYS A 178 10.08 -21.67 -14.86
C CYS A 178 10.04 -21.73 -13.33
N HIS A 179 9.48 -22.80 -12.75
CA HIS A 179 9.26 -22.96 -11.30
C HIS A 179 9.97 -24.16 -10.67
N GLY A 180 10.88 -24.83 -11.40
CA GLY A 180 11.59 -26.02 -10.93
C GLY A 180 12.65 -25.76 -9.86
N GLY A 181 12.98 -24.50 -9.60
CA GLY A 181 14.15 -24.13 -8.78
C GLY A 181 15.47 -24.52 -9.47
N PRO A 182 16.61 -23.95 -9.04
CA PRO A 182 17.91 -24.48 -9.40
C PRO A 182 18.16 -25.87 -8.77
#